data_AF-A0A7R9QYL9-F1
#
_entry.id   AF-A0A7R9QYL9-F1
#
_cell.length_a   1.000
_cell.length_b   1.000
_cell.length_c   1.000
_cell.angle_alpha   90.00
_cell.angle_beta   90.00
_cell.angle_gamma   90.00
#
_symmetry.space_group_name_H-M   'P 1'
#
loop_
_entity.id
_entity.type
_entity.pdbx_description
1 polymer ?
#
loop_
_entity_poly.entity_id
_entity_poly.type
_entity_poly.pdbx_seq_one_letter_code
_entity_poly.pdbx_strand_id
1 'polypeptide(L)'
;MSSGDKKAVVKNADMSEEMQDDAVNTALQALDKYNIEKDIAAYIKKEFDKKYNPTWHCIVGRNFGSYVTHETKHFIYFYLG
;
A
#
# COMPACT_ATOMS: atom_id res chain seq x y z
N MET A 1 2.59 24.88 -3.45
CA MET A 1 3.63 23.89 -3.76
C MET A 1 2.95 22.82 -4.56
N SER A 2 3.25 22.67 -5.86
CA SER A 2 2.59 21.65 -6.67
C SER A 2 2.98 20.29 -6.11
N SER A 3 2.04 19.62 -5.46
CA SER A 3 2.07 18.18 -5.30
C SER A 3 2.17 17.63 -6.72
N GLY A 4 3.38 17.30 -7.18
CA GLY A 4 3.51 16.51 -8.40
C GLY A 4 2.65 15.28 -8.19
N ASP A 5 1.74 15.00 -9.12
CA ASP A 5 0.81 13.88 -9.03
C ASP A 5 1.63 12.60 -8.83
N LYS A 6 1.80 12.18 -7.56
CA LYS A 6 2.46 10.92 -7.19
C LYS A 6 1.58 9.83 -7.79
N LYS A 7 1.91 9.36 -8.98
CA LYS A 7 1.02 8.52 -9.78
C LYS A 7 1.23 7.09 -9.33
N ALA A 8 0.16 6.47 -8.83
CA ALA A 8 0.20 5.05 -8.57
C ALA A 8 0.28 4.27 -9.89
N VAL A 9 1.20 3.31 -9.94
CA VAL A 9 1.33 2.34 -11.03
C VAL A 9 1.13 0.95 -10.46
N VAL A 10 -0.10 0.43 -10.58
CA VAL A 10 -0.42 -0.94 -10.15
C VAL A 10 0.27 -1.94 -11.08
N LYS A 11 1.02 -2.86 -10.49
CA LYS A 11 1.77 -3.91 -11.20
C LYS A 11 1.06 -5.25 -11.13
N ASN A 12 0.45 -5.54 -10.00
CA ASN A 12 -0.40 -6.72 -9.82
C ASN A 12 -1.42 -6.42 -8.72
N ALA A 13 -2.63 -6.94 -8.88
CA ALA A 13 -3.68 -6.84 -7.88
C ALA A 13 -4.63 -8.03 -8.00
N ASP A 14 -4.96 -8.62 -6.86
CA ASP A 14 -6.08 -9.54 -6.67
C ASP A 14 -6.91 -8.95 -5.52
N MET A 15 -7.78 -7.98 -5.85
CA MET A 15 -8.76 -7.34 -4.96
C MET A 15 -9.70 -6.43 -5.79
N SER A 16 -10.77 -5.89 -5.18
CA SER A 16 -11.68 -4.96 -5.87
C SER A 16 -11.01 -3.61 -6.19
N GLU A 17 -11.47 -2.94 -7.25
CA GLU A 17 -10.97 -1.59 -7.63
C GLU A 17 -11.09 -0.59 -6.48
N GLU A 18 -12.23 -0.59 -5.77
CA GLU A 18 -12.43 0.23 -4.57
C GLU A 18 -11.33 0.03 -3.52
N MET A 19 -10.95 -1.23 -3.27
CA MET A 19 -9.92 -1.55 -2.29
C MET A 19 -8.52 -1.19 -2.80
N GLN A 20 -8.29 -1.22 -4.12
CA GLN A 20 -7.05 -0.73 -4.73
C GLN A 20 -6.93 0.79 -4.57
N ASP A 21 -8.00 1.54 -4.83
CA ASP A 21 -8.04 2.99 -4.65
C ASP A 21 -7.80 3.37 -3.19
N ASP A 22 -8.42 2.64 -2.26
CA ASP A 22 -8.18 2.80 -0.82
C ASP A 22 -6.73 2.51 -0.43
N ALA A 23 -6.08 1.50 -1.05
CA ALA A 23 -4.67 1.18 -0.80
C ALA A 23 -3.75 2.30 -1.26
N VAL A 24 -3.99 2.83 -2.46
CA VAL A 24 -3.24 3.97 -3.01
C VAL A 24 -3.42 5.22 -2.16
N ASN A 25 -4.66 5.55 -1.81
CA ASN A 25 -4.96 6.73 -1.00
C ASN A 25 -4.35 6.62 0.41
N THR A 26 -4.40 5.44 1.03
CA THR A 26 -3.79 5.20 2.34
C THR A 26 -2.27 5.33 2.27
N ALA A 27 -1.63 4.81 1.21
CA ALA A 27 -0.20 4.94 1.00
C ALA A 27 0.23 6.39 0.72
N LEU A 28 -0.56 7.17 -0.04
CA LEU A 28 -0.33 8.60 -0.23
C LEU A 28 -0.36 9.37 1.10
N GLN A 29 -1.37 9.13 1.93
CA GLN A 29 -1.45 9.73 3.27
C GLN A 29 -0.27 9.32 4.16
N ALA A 30 0.18 8.07 4.07
CA ALA A 30 1.32 7.58 4.83
C ALA A 30 2.62 8.29 4.40
N LEU A 31 2.83 8.48 3.09
CA LEU A 31 3.99 9.18 2.53
C LEU A 31 4.04 10.66 2.89
N ASP A 32 2.89 11.29 3.16
CA ASP A 32 2.83 12.69 3.58
C ASP A 32 3.08 12.85 5.09
N LYS A 33 2.83 11.80 5.89
CA LYS A 33 3.01 11.79 7.35
C LYS A 33 4.37 11.26 7.80
N TYR A 34 4.97 10.34 7.05
CA TYR A 34 6.14 9.58 7.47
C TYR A 34 7.22 9.57 6.39
N ASN A 35 8.48 9.65 6.82
CA ASN A 35 9.65 9.62 5.92
C ASN A 35 10.43 8.31 5.98
N ILE A 36 10.08 7.40 6.91
CA ILE A 36 10.77 6.12 7.13
C ILE A 36 9.88 4.99 6.61
N GLU A 37 10.40 4.13 5.74
CA GLU A 37 9.64 3.05 5.08
C GLU A 37 8.92 2.14 6.08
N LYS A 38 9.59 1.81 7.19
CA LYS A 38 9.01 1.02 8.28
C LYS A 38 7.74 1.66 8.85
N ASP A 39 7.74 2.97 9.06
CA ASP A 39 6.61 3.68 9.65
C ASP A 39 5.46 3.85 8.65
N ILE A 40 5.80 4.06 7.37
CA ILE A 40 4.83 4.06 6.25
C ILE A 40 4.13 2.69 6.17
N ALA A 41 4.90 1.59 6.15
CA ALA A 41 4.36 0.24 6.09
C ALA A 41 3.49 -0.09 7.31
N ALA A 42 3.93 0.32 8.51
CA ALA A 42 3.17 0.12 9.75
C ALA A 42 1.83 0.88 9.74
N TYR A 43 1.80 2.10 9.19
CA TYR A 43 0.56 2.88 9.04
C TYR A 43 -0.41 2.19 8.08
N ILE A 44 0.04 1.82 6.88
CA ILE A 44 -0.80 1.17 5.87
C ILE A 44 -1.39 -0.13 6.42
N LYS A 45 -0.54 -0.98 7.04
CA LYS A 45 -0.97 -2.22 7.69
C LYS A 45 -2.08 -1.94 8.72
N LYS A 46 -1.86 -0.98 9.62
CA LYS A 46 -2.80 -0.68 10.71
C LYS A 46 -4.16 -0.20 10.19
N GLU A 47 -4.16 0.66 9.17
CA GLU A 47 -5.42 1.14 8.58
C GLU A 47 -6.16 0.02 7.84
N PHE A 48 -5.43 -0.84 7.12
CA PHE A 48 -6.02 -1.99 6.44
C PHE A 48 -6.55 -3.06 7.39
N ASP A 49 -5.82 -3.40 8.46
CA ASP A 49 -6.30 -4.28 9.53
C ASP A 49 -7.58 -3.75 10.17
N LYS A 50 -7.66 -2.43 10.37
CA LYS A 50 -8.83 -1.78 10.98
C LYS A 50 -10.03 -1.77 10.03
N LYS A 51 -9.82 -1.53 8.73
CA LYS A 51 -10.89 -1.34 7.74
C LYS A 51 -11.40 -2.66 7.15
N TYR A 52 -10.50 -3.62 6.90
CA TYR A 52 -10.80 -4.86 6.19
C TYR A 52 -10.60 -6.12 7.04
N ASN A 53 -10.45 -5.95 8.35
CA ASN A 53 -10.11 -6.98 9.33
C ASN A 53 -8.66 -7.49 9.17
N PRO A 54 -8.03 -7.90 10.27
CA PRO A 54 -6.70 -8.49 10.23
C PRO A 54 -6.70 -9.90 9.60
N THR A 55 -5.57 -10.39 9.09
CA THR A 55 -4.23 -9.77 9.13
C THR A 55 -3.75 -9.31 7.76
N TRP A 56 -3.28 -8.07 7.70
CA TRP A 56 -2.57 -7.52 6.55
C TRP A 56 -1.07 -7.51 6.78
N HIS A 57 -0.33 -7.66 5.69
CA HIS A 57 1.12 -7.52 5.65
C HIS A 57 1.47 -6.41 4.66
N CYS A 58 2.36 -5.49 5.05
CA CYS A 58 2.77 -4.39 4.20
C CYS A 58 4.30 -4.31 4.13
N ILE A 59 4.82 -4.14 2.92
CA ILE A 59 6.24 -3.94 2.63
C ILE A 59 6.36 -2.65 1.83
N VAL A 60 7.25 -1.76 2.26
CA VAL A 60 7.57 -0.51 1.55
C VAL A 60 9.08 -0.47 1.36
N GLY A 61 9.53 -0.19 0.13
CA GLY A 61 10.95 -0.12 -0.18
C GLY A 61 11.20 0.25 -1.64
N ARG A 62 12.40 0.78 -1.90
CA ARG A 62 12.82 1.17 -3.27
C ARG A 62 13.36 0.00 -4.09
N ASN A 63 13.96 -0.99 -3.42
CA ASN A 63 14.55 -2.15 -4.07
C ASN A 63 14.40 -3.38 -3.18
N PHE A 64 13.54 -4.31 -3.59
CA PHE A 64 13.31 -5.59 -2.93
C PHE A 64 12.70 -6.58 -3.91
N GLY A 65 12.88 -7.87 -3.63
CA GLY A 65 12.10 -8.95 -4.21
C GLY A 65 11.34 -9.68 -3.11
N SER A 66 10.13 -10.15 -3.40
CA SER A 66 9.32 -10.92 -2.46
C SER A 66 8.71 -12.13 -3.14
N TYR A 67 8.60 -13.22 -2.38
CA TYR A 67 7.82 -14.40 -2.73
C TYR A 67 6.88 -14.67 -1.57
N VAL A 68 5.58 -14.46 -1.76
CA VAL A 68 4.58 -14.51 -0.70
C VAL A 68 3.34 -15.25 -1.18
N THR A 69 2.67 -15.92 -0.24
CA THR A 69 1.31 -16.43 -0.44
C THR A 69 0.35 -15.44 0.21
N HIS A 70 -0.77 -15.15 -0.44
CA HIS A 70 -1.80 -14.25 0.04
C HIS A 70 -3.17 -14.94 0.02
N GLU A 71 -4.12 -14.41 0.78
CA GLU A 71 -5.52 -14.78 0.64
C GLU A 71 -6.09 -14.25 -0.67
N THR A 72 -7.05 -14.99 -1.25
CA THR A 72 -7.73 -14.58 -2.48
C THR A 72 -8.44 -13.24 -2.27
N LYS A 73 -8.35 -12.33 -3.25
CA LYS A 73 -8.95 -10.98 -3.22
C LYS A 73 -8.37 -10.00 -2.18
N HIS A 74 -7.21 -10.30 -1.60
CA HIS A 74 -6.56 -9.47 -0.58
C HIS A 74 -5.08 -9.18 -0.89
N PHE A 75 -4.76 -8.88 -2.15
CA PHE A 75 -3.40 -8.59 -2.57
C PHE A 75 -3.28 -7.43 -3.55
N ILE A 76 -2.29 -6.56 -3.32
CA ILE A 76 -1.86 -5.54 -4.28
C ILE A 76 -0.37 -5.29 -4.22
N TYR A 77 0.21 -5.06 -5.38
CA TYR A 77 1.57 -4.60 -5.59
C TYR A 77 1.58 -3.44 -6.58
N PHE A 78 2.11 -2.29 -6.14
CA PHE A 78 2.13 -1.07 -6.93
C PHE A 78 3.33 -0.19 -6.58
N TYR A 79 3.71 0.67 -7.53
CA TYR A 79 4.68 1.73 -7.28
C TYR A 79 3.98 3.06 -7.05
N LEU A 80 4.55 3.88 -6.18
CA LEU A 80 4.09 5.23 -5.87
C LEU A 80 5.28 6.18 -6.02
N GLY A 81 5.23 7.06 -7.02
CA GLY A 81 6.31 7.95 -7.40
C GLY A 81 5.89 8.99 -8.43
#